data_AF-A0A8J6G6N9-F1
#
_entry.id   AF-A0A8J6G6N9-F1
#
_cell.length_a   1.000
_cell.length_b   1.000
_cell.length_c   1.000
_cell.angle_alpha   90.00
_cell.angle_beta   90.00
_cell.angle_gamma   90.00
#
_symmetry.space_group_name_H-M   'P 1'
#
loop_
_entity.id
_entity.type
_entity.pdbx_description
1 polymer ?
#
loop_
_entity_poly.entity_id
_entity_poly.type
_entity_poly.pdbx_seq_one_letter_code
_entity_poly.pdbx_strand_id
1 'polypeptide(L)'
;MEAALALEKNLNQVFLHLHSMGSAHTEPHLCDFLGNHFLNKEAKLIKKMGNYLTNLHKLARPQPTQTAMPQTYLSEHLLEQLTSKYN
;
A
#
# COMPACT_ATOMS: atom_id res chain seq x y z
N MET A 1 -0.29 -0.47 9.79
CA MET A 1 -0.32 -0.55 8.30
C MET A 1 -1.63 -0.02 7.72
N GLU A 2 -2.79 -0.24 8.36
CA GLU A 2 -4.09 0.30 7.90
C GLU A 2 -4.10 1.83 7.79
N ALA A 3 -3.60 2.54 8.82
CA ALA A 3 -3.45 4.00 8.79
C ALA A 3 -2.55 4.49 7.63
N ALA A 4 -1.45 3.79 7.36
CA ALA A 4 -0.58 4.11 6.24
C ALA A 4 -1.28 3.88 4.89
N LEU A 5 -2.04 2.78 4.73
CA LEU A 5 -2.82 2.54 3.50
C LEU A 5 -3.89 3.63 3.29
N ALA A 6 -4.51 4.11 4.37
CA ALA A 6 -5.46 5.23 4.28
C ALA A 6 -4.76 6.52 3.81
N LEU A 7 -3.56 6.79 4.30
CA LEU A 7 -2.75 7.92 3.87
C LEU A 7 -2.39 7.82 2.37
N GLU A 8 -1.89 6.68 1.90
CA GLU A 8 -1.54 6.49 0.48
C GLU A 8 -2.77 6.67 -0.43
N LYS A 9 -3.94 6.14 -0.02
CA LYS A 9 -5.19 6.35 -0.76
C LYS A 9 -5.57 7.83 -0.85
N ASN A 10 -5.41 8.58 0.23
CA ASN A 10 -5.67 10.01 0.25
C ASN A 10 -4.68 10.77 -0.65
N LEU A 11 -3.38 10.44 -0.60
CA LEU A 11 -2.37 11.04 -1.49
C LEU A 11 -2.68 10.77 -2.97
N ASN A 12 -3.02 9.53 -3.31
CA ASN A 12 -3.41 9.17 -4.68
C ASN A 12 -4.67 9.95 -5.14
N GLN A 13 -5.65 10.18 -4.26
CA GLN A 13 -6.81 11.02 -4.58
C GLN A 13 -6.42 12.47 -4.85
N VAL A 14 -5.52 13.05 -4.06
CA VAL A 14 -5.00 14.41 -4.28
C VAL A 14 -4.28 14.50 -5.62
N PHE A 15 -3.45 13.52 -5.98
CA PHE A 15 -2.77 13.50 -7.29
C PHE A 15 -3.75 13.35 -8.46
N LEU A 16 -4.79 12.52 -8.32
CA LEU A 16 -5.83 12.40 -9.33
C LEU A 16 -6.60 13.71 -9.53
N HIS A 17 -6.90 14.41 -8.43
CA HIS A 17 -7.55 15.72 -8.49
C HIS A 17 -6.67 16.74 -9.20
N LEU A 18 -5.38 16.82 -8.83
CA LEU A 18 -4.43 17.72 -9.49
C LEU A 18 -4.25 17.38 -10.98
N HIS A 19 -4.21 16.09 -11.34
CA HIS A 19 -4.15 15.66 -12.73
C HIS A 19 -5.41 16.08 -13.49
N SER A 20 -6.60 15.95 -12.90
CA SER A 20 -7.85 16.42 -13.49
C SER A 20 -7.86 17.93 -13.69
N MET A 21 -7.32 18.69 -12.74
CA MET A 21 -7.16 20.14 -12.89
C MET A 21 -6.18 20.48 -14.02
N GLY A 22 -5.00 19.84 -14.09
CA GLY A 22 -4.05 20.04 -15.18
C GLY A 22 -4.65 19.74 -16.55
N SER A 23 -5.45 18.67 -16.65
CA SER A 23 -6.15 18.32 -17.88
C SER A 23 -7.18 19.38 -18.28
N ALA A 24 -7.94 19.93 -17.33
CA ALA A 24 -8.91 21.00 -17.59
C ALA A 24 -8.25 22.32 -18.02
N HIS A 25 -7.02 22.58 -17.55
CA HIS A 25 -6.24 23.77 -17.92
C HIS A 25 -5.35 23.56 -19.14
N THR A 26 -5.44 22.40 -19.81
CA THR A 26 -4.63 22.05 -21.00
C THR A 26 -3.12 22.09 -20.71
N GLU A 27 -2.71 21.56 -19.55
CA GLU A 27 -1.32 21.47 -19.09
C GLU A 27 -0.77 20.03 -19.27
N PRO A 28 -0.43 19.59 -20.51
CA PRO A 28 -0.05 18.21 -20.79
C PRO A 28 1.22 17.78 -20.04
N HIS A 29 2.18 18.68 -19.85
CA HIS A 29 3.41 18.38 -19.10
C HIS A 29 3.14 18.05 -17.64
N LEU A 30 2.17 18.73 -17.00
CA LEU A 30 1.77 18.44 -15.63
C LEU A 30 1.09 17.08 -15.54
N CYS A 31 0.17 16.78 -16.45
CA CYS A 31 -0.51 15.48 -16.52
C CYS A 31 0.49 14.33 -16.70
N ASP A 32 1.42 14.45 -17.66
CA ASP A 32 2.45 13.45 -17.91
C ASP A 32 3.38 13.27 -16.71
N PHE A 33 3.77 14.36 -16.04
CA PHE A 33 4.59 14.31 -14.85
C PHE A 33 3.88 13.56 -13.72
N LEU A 34 2.63 13.90 -13.43
CA LEU A 34 1.83 13.23 -12.39
C LEU A 34 1.57 11.76 -12.70
N GLY A 35 1.26 11.44 -13.96
CA GLY A 35 1.02 10.07 -14.44
C GLY A 35 2.25 9.18 -14.27
N ASN A 36 3.39 9.63 -14.78
CA ASN A 36 4.61 8.82 -14.84
C ASN A 36 5.34 8.73 -13.50
N HIS A 37 5.35 9.81 -12.72
CA HIS A 37 6.17 9.88 -11.51
C HIS A 37 5.41 9.54 -10.22
N PHE A 38 4.09 9.74 -10.17
CA PHE A 38 3.30 9.60 -8.94
C PHE A 38 2.18 8.57 -9.08
N LEU A 39 1.19 8.78 -9.95
CA LEU A 39 -0.03 7.98 -10.01
C LEU A 39 0.23 6.48 -10.20
N ASN A 40 1.16 6.11 -11.09
CA ASN A 40 1.53 4.71 -11.30
C ASN A 40 2.22 4.08 -10.06
N LYS A 41 3.03 4.87 -9.33
CA LYS A 41 3.74 4.40 -8.14
C LYS A 41 2.78 4.22 -6.97
N GLU A 42 1.91 5.21 -6.75
CA GLU A 42 0.87 5.19 -5.74
C GLU A 42 -0.07 3.99 -5.92
N ALA A 43 -0.58 3.77 -7.13
CA ALA A 43 -1.46 2.63 -7.42
C ALA A 43 -0.78 1.27 -7.11
N LYS A 44 0.51 1.14 -7.45
CA LYS A 44 1.30 -0.07 -7.13
C LYS A 44 1.51 -0.24 -5.64
N LEU A 45 1.79 0.85 -4.91
CA LEU A 45 2.01 0.83 -3.47
C LEU A 45 0.72 0.47 -2.71
N ILE A 46 -0.39 1.14 -3.03
CA ILE A 46 -1.73 0.86 -2.47
C ILE A 46 -2.09 -0.61 -2.67
N LYS A 47 -1.91 -1.16 -3.88
CA LYS A 47 -2.16 -2.57 -4.17
C LYS A 47 -1.28 -3.49 -3.32
N LYS A 48 0.02 -3.20 -3.24
CA LYS A 48 0.98 -3.99 -2.45
C LYS A 48 0.59 -3.99 -0.96
N MET A 49 0.25 -2.84 -0.40
CA MET A 49 -0.18 -2.71 1.00
C MET A 49 -1.52 -3.40 1.28
N GLY A 50 -2.49 -3.28 0.37
CA GLY A 50 -3.77 -3.99 0.47
C GLY A 50 -3.61 -5.51 0.48
N ASN A 51 -2.70 -6.04 -0.34
CA ASN A 51 -2.35 -7.46 -0.35
C ASN A 51 -1.71 -7.90 0.98
N TYR A 52 -0.79 -7.11 1.53
CA TYR A 52 -0.19 -7.40 2.83
C TYR A 52 -1.22 -7.42 3.95
N LEU A 53 -2.11 -6.43 4.02
CA LEU A 53 -3.19 -6.42 5.02
C LEU A 53 -4.11 -7.62 4.89
N THR A 54 -4.48 -7.99 3.66
CA THR A 54 -5.31 -9.17 3.41
C THR A 54 -4.62 -10.45 3.93
N ASN A 55 -3.32 -10.60 3.69
CA ASN A 55 -2.56 -11.74 4.19
C ASN A 55 -2.43 -11.72 5.72
N LEU A 56 -2.21 -10.56 6.33
CA LEU A 56 -2.16 -10.40 7.79
C LEU A 56 -3.49 -10.76 8.43
N HIS A 57 -4.61 -10.28 7.90
CA HIS A 57 -5.95 -10.63 8.42
C HIS A 57 -6.26 -12.12 8.29
N LYS A 58 -5.76 -12.79 7.23
CA LYS A 58 -5.87 -14.25 7.08
C LYS A 58 -5.05 -15.00 8.13
N LEU A 59 -3.82 -14.56 8.41
CA LEU A 59 -2.95 -15.17 9.43
C LEU A 59 -3.45 -14.92 10.86
N ALA A 60 -4.06 -13.75 11.10
CA ALA A 60 -4.62 -13.39 12.39
C ALA A 60 -5.97 -14.08 12.68
N ARG A 61 -6.60 -14.71 11.67
CA ARG A 61 -7.82 -15.49 11.87
C ARG A 61 -7.47 -16.74 12.70
N PRO A 62 -8.10 -16.95 13.86
CA PRO A 62 -7.89 -18.19 14.61
C PRO A 62 -8.31 -19.37 13.73
N GLN A 63 -7.37 -20.28 13.44
CA GLN A 63 -7.70 -21.57 12.86
C GLN A 63 -8.42 -22.39 13.94
N PRO A 64 -9.60 -22.97 13.66
CA PRO A 64 -10.29 -23.81 14.61
C PRO A 64 -9.65 -25.21 14.65
N THR A 65 -8.36 -25.33 15.01
CA THR A 65 -7.73 -26.60 15.43
C THR A 65 -6.40 -26.35 16.14
N GLN A 66 -6.39 -26.63 17.45
CA GLN A 66 -5.31 -27.15 18.29
C GLN A 66 -3.88 -27.18 17.71
N THR A 67 -3.14 -26.07 17.80
CA THR A 67 -1.73 -26.04 18.26
C THR A 67 -1.30 -24.59 18.39
N ALA A 68 -1.06 -24.16 19.62
CA ALA A 68 -0.68 -22.79 19.94
C ALA A 68 0.76 -22.51 19.43
N MET A 69 0.88 -21.88 18.27
CA MET A 69 2.12 -21.19 17.88
C MET A 69 2.07 -19.76 18.44
N PRO A 70 3.06 -19.31 19.22
CA PRO A 70 3.05 -17.99 19.84
C PRO A 70 3.06 -16.87 18.79
N GLN A 71 2.21 -15.85 18.97
CA GLN A 71 2.13 -14.70 18.06
C GLN A 71 3.47 -13.98 17.85
N THR A 72 4.40 -14.10 18.80
CA THR A 72 5.76 -13.55 18.76
C THR A 72 6.56 -14.03 17.55
N TYR A 73 6.39 -15.31 17.18
CA TYR A 73 7.10 -15.91 16.04
C TYR A 73 6.64 -15.31 14.70
N LEU A 74 5.35 -14.98 14.58
CA LEU A 74 4.80 -14.35 13.39
C LEU A 74 5.27 -12.89 13.25
N SER A 75 5.33 -12.13 14.37
CA SER A 75 5.81 -10.75 14.33
C SER A 75 7.28 -10.64 13.95
N GLU A 76 8.13 -11.54 14.43
CA GLU A 76 9.56 -11.56 14.10
C GLU A 76 9.80 -11.92 12.63
N HIS A 77 9.13 -12.96 12.13
CA HIS A 77 9.24 -13.36 10.72
C HIS A 77 8.72 -12.28 9.76
N LEU A 78 7.65 -11.55 10.13
CA LEU A 78 7.15 -10.42 9.36
C LEU A 78 8.12 -9.24 9.34
N LEU A 79 8.79 -8.96 10.47
CA LEU A 79 9.80 -7.91 10.54
C LEU A 79 10.98 -8.24 9.62
N GLU A 80 11.43 -9.51 9.63
CA GLU A 80 12.52 -10.00 8.78
C GLU A 80 12.18 -9.95 7.28
N GLN A 81 10.95 -10.27 6.90
CA GLN A 81 10.51 -10.13 5.50
C GLN A 81 10.41 -8.66 5.04
N LEU A 82 10.12 -7.74 5.97
CA LEU A 82 10.07 -6.32 5.66
C LEU A 82 11.47 -5.73 5.51
N THR A 83 12.43 -6.12 6.36
CA THR A 83 13.81 -5.64 6.29
C THR A 83 14.59 -6.24 5.12
N SER A 84 14.38 -7.52 4.78
CA SER A 84 15.06 -8.17 3.65
C SER A 84 14.66 -7.64 2.27
N LYS A 85 13.57 -6.87 2.16
CA LYS A 85 13.07 -6.35 0.87
C LYS A 85 13.63 -4.96 0.51
N TYR A 86 14.39 -4.35 1.42
CA TYR A 86 14.98 -3.02 1.26
C TYR A 86 16.52 -3.01 1.37
N ASN A 87 17.14 -4.19 1.48
CA ASN A 87 18.56 -4.45 1.18
C ASN A 87 18.66 -5.23 -0.14
#